data_AF-A0A3M1TY70-F1
#
_entry.id   AF-A0A3M1TY70-F1
#
_cell.length_a   1.000
_cell.length_b   1.000
_cell.length_c   1.000
_cell.angle_alpha   90.00
_cell.angle_beta   90.00
_cell.angle_gamma   90.00
#
_symmetry.space_group_name_H-M   'P 1'
#
loop_
_entity.id
_entity.type
_entity.pdbx_description
1 polymer ?
#
loop_
_entity_poly.entity_id
_entity_poly.type
_entity_poly.pdbx_seq_one_letter_code
_entity_poly.pdbx_strand_id
1 'polypeptide(L)' 'MDAKQKKRYWDLIRIAAVLVTALCLSPLVIPPNTYTPTLAGMPYSLWTSLLVCVVLLLLTYLGTLVMPEE' A
#
# COMPACT_ATOMS: atom_id res chain seq x y z
N MET A 1 19.02 -2.11 16.55
CA MET A 1 19.08 -1.55 15.17
C MET A 1 19.76 -0.22 15.25
N ASP A 2 20.84 -0.04 14.51
CA ASP A 2 21.55 1.25 14.43
C ASP A 2 20.59 2.38 14.08
N ALA A 3 20.73 3.55 14.72
CA ALA A 3 19.90 4.73 14.44
C ALA A 3 19.90 5.10 12.94
N LYS A 4 21.03 4.84 12.26
CA LYS A 4 21.19 5.02 10.80
C LYS A 4 20.35 4.06 9.98
N GLN A 5 20.17 2.81 10.45
CA GLN A 5 19.32 1.82 9.79
C GLN A 5 17.85 2.20 9.95
N LYS A 6 17.39 2.56 11.16
CA LYS A 6 16.00 3.02 11.39
C LYS A 6 15.62 4.16 10.45
N LYS A 7 16.51 5.15 10.27
CA LYS A 7 16.28 6.28 9.37
C LYS A 7 16.14 5.87 7.89
N ARG A 8 16.95 4.90 7.42
CA ARG A 8 16.83 4.36 6.05
C ARG A 8 15.55 3.57 5.85
N TYR A 9 15.16 2.72 6.80
CA TYR A 9 13.90 1.96 6.70
C TYR A 9 12.68 2.88 6.73
N TRP A 10 12.71 3.92 7.57
CA TRP A 10 11.67 4.94 7.60
C TRP A 10 11.49 5.66 6.27
N ASP A 11 12.60 6.09 5.64
CA ASP A 11 12.56 6.74 4.32
C ASP A 11 12.00 5.81 3.23
N LEU A 12 12.40 4.53 3.26
CA LEU A 12 11.92 3.49 2.36
C LEU A 12 10.41 3.24 2.50
N ILE A 13 9.89 3.16 3.73
CA ILE A 13 8.46 3.01 4.01
C ILE A 13 7.69 4.24 3.52
N ARG A 14 8.24 5.45 3.71
CA ARG A 14 7.63 6.69 3.27
C ARG A 14 7.48 6.74 1.74
N ILE A 15 8.54 6.40 1.02
CA ILE A 15 8.53 6.33 -0.45
C ILE A 15 7.58 5.23 -0.94
N ALA A 16 7.60 4.06 -0.29
CA ALA A 16 6.72 2.95 -0.64
C ALA A 16 5.23 3.29 -0.42
N ALA A 17 4.88 4.02 0.65
CA ALA A 17 3.50 4.44 0.91
C ALA A 17 2.97 5.39 -0.18
N VAL A 18 3.80 6.35 -0.60
CA VAL A 18 3.46 7.27 -1.69
C VAL A 18 3.29 6.51 -3.00
N LEU A 19 4.20 5.58 -3.31
CA LEU A 19 4.11 4.75 -4.52
C LEU A 19 2.87 3.87 -4.55
N VAL A 20 2.54 3.20 -3.45
CA VAL A 20 1.33 2.37 -3.35
C VAL A 20 0.07 3.21 -3.53
N THR A 21 0.05 4.43 -2.99
CA THR A 21 -1.07 5.36 -3.16
C THR A 21 -1.23 5.81 -4.62
N ALA A 22 -0.13 6.12 -5.30
CA ALA A 22 -0.13 6.45 -6.72
C ALA A 22 -0.57 5.27 -7.61
N LEU A 23 -0.17 4.05 -7.26
CA LEU A 23 -0.60 2.83 -7.95
C LEU A 23 -2.09 2.52 -7.72
N CYS A 24 -2.64 2.87 -6.55
CA CYS A 24 -4.07 2.73 -6.25
C CYS A 24 -4.94 3.59 -7.19
N LEU A 25 -4.46 4.78 -7.55
CA LEU A 25 -5.12 5.70 -8.48
C LEU A 25 -4.85 5.36 -9.96
N SER A 26 -3.98 4.38 -10.22
CA SER A 26 -3.65 3.99 -11.58
C SER A 26 -4.73 3.08 -12.17
N PRO A 27 -4.90 3.05 -13.52
CA PRO A 27 -5.86 2.18 -14.19
C PRO A 27 -5.60 0.68 -13.96
N LEU A 28 -4.47 0.33 -13.32
CA LEU A 28 -4.16 -1.01 -12.88
C LEU A 28 -5.10 -1.51 -11.76
N VAL A 29 -5.51 -0.63 -10.83
CA VAL A 29 -6.45 -0.95 -9.75
C VAL A 29 -7.88 -0.52 -10.11
N ILE A 30 -8.00 0.50 -10.96
CA ILE A 30 -9.28 1.04 -11.44
C ILE A 30 -9.36 0.82 -12.96
N PRO A 31 -9.49 -0.42 -13.45
CA PRO A 31 -9.65 -0.64 -14.88
C PRO A 31 -10.99 -0.03 -15.34
N PRO A 32 -10.99 0.79 -16.40
CA PRO A 32 -12.24 1.28 -16.97
C PRO A 32 -12.99 0.11 -17.60
N ASN A 33 -14.27 -0.03 -17.22
CA ASN A 33 -15.25 -0.86 -17.93
C ASN A 33 -14.97 -2.38 -17.98
N THR A 34 -14.14 -2.93 -17.07
CA THR A 34 -13.86 -4.37 -17.01
C THR A 34 -14.20 -4.93 -15.63
N TYR A 35 -15.24 -5.79 -15.56
CA TYR A 35 -15.70 -6.44 -14.32
C TYR A 35 -15.04 -7.81 -14.06
N THR A 36 -14.36 -8.35 -15.05
CA THR A 36 -13.65 -9.63 -14.99
C THR A 36 -12.18 -9.40 -14.63
N PRO A 37 -11.57 -10.19 -13.73
CA PRO A 37 -12.12 -11.34 -13.02
C PRO A 37 -12.88 -10.99 -11.73
N THR A 38 -14.00 -11.68 -11.51
CA THR A 38 -14.76 -11.62 -10.26
C THR A 38 -14.20 -12.62 -9.26
N LEU A 39 -13.90 -12.18 -8.04
CA LEU A 39 -13.38 -13.05 -6.98
C LEU A 39 -14.44 -13.13 -5.87
N ALA A 40 -14.94 -14.34 -5.59
CA ALA A 40 -16.07 -14.56 -4.69
C ALA A 40 -17.34 -13.73 -5.03
N GLY A 41 -17.58 -13.47 -6.33
CA GLY A 41 -18.70 -12.62 -6.79
C GLY A 41 -18.45 -11.11 -6.67
N MET A 42 -17.29 -10.69 -6.12
CA MET A 42 -16.90 -9.28 -6.06
C MET A 42 -16.14 -8.86 -7.34
N PRO A 43 -16.48 -7.72 -7.95
CA PRO A 43 -15.77 -7.19 -9.12
C PRO A 43 -14.33 -6.82 -8.79
N TYR A 44 -13.45 -6.88 -9.81
CA TYR A 44 -12.01 -6.62 -9.71
C TYR A 44 -11.66 -5.37 -8.89
N SER A 45 -12.30 -4.25 -9.21
CA SER A 45 -12.01 -2.97 -8.55
C SER A 45 -12.28 -2.99 -7.03
N LEU A 46 -13.25 -3.79 -6.54
CA LEU A 46 -13.55 -3.86 -5.11
C LEU A 46 -12.51 -4.66 -4.33
N TRP A 47 -12.21 -5.89 -4.75
CA TRP A 47 -11.27 -6.72 -3.99
C TRP A 47 -9.83 -6.21 -4.13
N THR A 48 -9.47 -5.60 -5.26
CA THR A 48 -8.14 -5.00 -5.46
C THR A 48 -7.94 -3.77 -4.61
N SER A 49 -8.90 -2.84 -4.57
CA SER A 49 -8.84 -1.66 -3.70
C SER A 49 -8.81 -2.04 -2.22
N LEU A 50 -9.56 -3.08 -1.82
CA LEU A 50 -9.48 -3.65 -0.48
C LEU A 50 -8.07 -4.17 -0.16
N LEU A 51 -7.47 -4.94 -1.07
CA LEU A 51 -6.13 -5.51 -0.88
C LEU A 51 -5.08 -4.40 -0.79
N VAL A 52 -5.17 -3.38 -1.64
CA VAL A 52 -4.31 -2.19 -1.57
C VAL A 52 -4.46 -1.45 -0.24
N CYS A 53 -5.69 -1.32 0.28
CA CYS A 53 -5.94 -0.73 1.59
C CYS A 53 -5.27 -1.52 2.71
N VAL A 54 -5.38 -2.87 2.69
CA VAL A 54 -4.70 -3.74 3.65
C VAL A 54 -3.17 -3.59 3.56
N VAL A 55 -2.61 -3.51 2.35
CA VAL A 55 -1.17 -3.27 2.15
C VAL A 55 -0.75 -1.92 2.72
N LEU A 56 -1.52 -0.86 2.50
CA LEU A 56 -1.27 0.46 3.08
C LEU A 56 -1.33 0.46 4.60
N LEU A 57 -2.28 -0.27 5.20
CA LEU A 57 -2.37 -0.42 6.65
C LEU A 57 -1.16 -1.15 7.22
N LEU A 58 -0.70 -2.22 6.56
CA LEU A 58 0.52 -2.93 6.96
C LEU A 58 1.75 -2.04 6.83
N LEU A 59 1.86 -1.27 5.74
CA LEU A 59 2.94 -0.30 5.57
C LEU A 59 2.93 0.77 6.66
N THR A 60 1.75 1.27 7.01
CA THR A 60 1.57 2.30 8.04
C THR A 60 1.92 1.72 9.41
N TYR A 61 1.48 0.51 9.72
CA TYR A 61 1.80 -0.19 10.96
C TYR A 61 3.30 -0.45 11.12
N LEU A 62 3.96 -0.93 10.05
CA LEU A 62 5.42 -1.08 10.01
C LEU A 62 6.12 0.27 10.14
N GLY A 63 5.57 1.32 9.52
CA GLY A 63 6.00 2.69 9.70
C GLY A 63 5.99 3.07 11.17
N THR A 64 4.88 2.89 11.88
CA THR A 64 4.75 3.23 13.31
C THR A 64 5.74 2.45 14.18
N LEU A 65 6.04 1.18 13.88
CA LEU A 65 7.04 0.41 14.62
C LEU A 65 8.50 0.84 14.35
N VAL A 66 8.77 1.32 13.14
CA VAL A 66 10.11 1.78 12.72
C VAL A 66 10.30 3.28 12.95
N MET A 67 9.22 3.99 13.35
CA MET A 67 9.23 5.41 13.64
C MET A 67 10.37 5.69 14.62
N PRO A 68 11.37 6.50 14.22
CA PRO A 68 12.37 6.95 15.18
C PRO A 68 11.62 7.80 16.20
N GLU A 69 11.56 7.31 17.44
CA GLU A 69 11.21 8.11 18.60
C GLU A 69 12.26 9.23 18.65
N GLU A 70 11.87 10.44 18.26
CA GLU A 70 12.69 11.65 18.48
C GLU A 70 12.67 12.02 19.96
#